data_AF-A0A534TD61-F1
#
_entry.id   AF-A0A534TD61-F1
#
_cell.length_a   1.000
_cell.length_b   1.000
_cell.length_c   1.000
_cell.angle_alpha   90.00
_cell.angle_beta   90.00
_cell.angle_gamma   90.00
#
_symmetry.space_group_name_H-M   'P 1'
#
loop_
_entity.id
_entity.type
_entity.pdbx_description
1 polymer ?
#
loop_
_entity_poly.entity_id
_entity_poly.type
_entity_poly.pdbx_seq_one_letter_code
_entity_poly.pdbx_strand_id
1 'polypeptide(L)'
;MAHLEAAAVPAFQRLAVELSVHGAPAGLVAQALQSAQDERRHADMVCALAVHFGGAVAPVEIEVFRVRPMAEMVAENAAEGCARETYGALAAAWMASAAADADIRNTFASIARDELRHAELSWDIAAWGGLPASIYENGLESLRIGISARPPSEISRLAGVPAPEDAYRLWREIRA
;
A
#
# COMPACT_ATOMS: atom_id res chain seq x y z
N MET A 1 2.33 -6.49 7.32
CA MET A 1 3.00 -5.46 6.51
C MET A 1 4.05 -6.06 5.59
N ALA A 2 5.14 -6.69 6.05
CA ALA A 2 6.15 -7.27 5.12
C ALA A 2 5.58 -8.13 3.98
N HIS A 3 4.56 -8.96 4.26
CA HIS A 3 3.88 -9.72 3.21
C HIS A 3 3.10 -8.85 2.22
N LEU A 4 2.48 -7.75 2.67
CA LEU A 4 1.77 -6.79 1.83
C LEU A 4 2.75 -6.03 0.92
N GLU A 5 3.85 -5.49 1.47
CA GLU A 5 4.91 -4.85 0.68
C GLU A 5 5.47 -5.82 -0.39
N ALA A 6 5.75 -7.06 0.02
CA ALA A 6 6.26 -8.08 -0.90
C ALA A 6 5.24 -8.46 -1.99
N ALA A 7 3.94 -8.41 -1.68
CA ALA A 7 2.86 -8.65 -2.64
C ALA A 7 2.63 -7.46 -3.58
N ALA A 8 2.98 -6.24 -3.16
CA ALA A 8 2.88 -5.04 -3.98
C ALA A 8 3.93 -5.02 -5.11
N VAL A 9 5.10 -5.65 -4.92
CA VAL A 9 6.14 -5.77 -5.97
C VAL A 9 5.60 -6.37 -7.28
N PRO A 10 5.08 -7.61 -7.31
CA PRO A 10 4.53 -8.18 -8.54
C PRO A 10 3.27 -7.44 -9.02
N ALA A 11 2.51 -6.81 -8.13
CA ALA A 11 1.35 -6.01 -8.50
C ALA A 11 1.73 -4.78 -9.34
N PHE A 12 2.72 -4.00 -8.91
CA PHE A 12 3.23 -2.85 -9.67
C PHE A 12 3.92 -3.27 -10.97
N GLN A 13 4.65 -4.40 -10.98
CA GLN A 13 5.23 -4.94 -12.20
C GLN A 13 4.15 -5.31 -13.22
N ARG A 14 3.08 -5.97 -12.77
CA ARG A 14 1.92 -6.28 -13.61
C ARG A 14 1.26 -5.00 -14.12
N LEU A 15 1.03 -4.03 -13.24
CA LEU A 15 0.42 -2.75 -13.57
C LEU A 15 1.22 -2.01 -14.65
N ALA A 16 2.55 -1.98 -14.56
CA ALA A 16 3.39 -1.37 -15.59
C ALA A 16 3.19 -2.00 -16.97
N VAL A 17 3.09 -3.33 -17.05
CA VAL A 17 2.81 -4.03 -18.33
C VAL A 17 1.41 -3.72 -18.83
N GLU A 18 0.40 -3.76 -17.96
CA GLU A 18 -0.99 -3.47 -18.34
C GLU A 18 -1.16 -2.02 -18.82
N LEU A 19 -0.56 -1.05 -18.12
CA LEU A 19 -0.51 0.35 -18.53
C LEU A 19 0.09 0.51 -19.93
N SER A 20 1.22 -0.17 -20.20
CA SER A 20 1.86 -0.13 -21.51
C SER A 20 0.98 -0.73 -22.60
N VAL A 21 0.30 -1.86 -22.34
CA VAL A 21 -0.57 -2.54 -23.31
C VAL A 21 -1.80 -1.70 -23.63
N HIS A 22 -2.36 -1.02 -22.63
CA HIS A 22 -3.55 -0.17 -22.79
C HIS A 22 -3.23 1.26 -23.29
N GLY A 23 -1.96 1.57 -23.57
CA GLY A 23 -1.56 2.84 -24.18
C GLY A 23 -1.49 4.01 -23.19
N ALA A 24 -1.17 3.75 -21.92
CA ALA A 24 -0.95 4.79 -20.93
C ALA A 24 0.27 5.66 -21.27
N PRO A 25 0.32 6.92 -20.81
CA PRO A 25 1.51 7.76 -20.90
C PRO A 25 2.75 7.04 -20.33
N ALA A 26 3.89 7.15 -21.01
CA ALA A 26 5.13 6.49 -20.62
C ALA A 26 5.59 6.86 -19.18
N GLY A 27 5.22 8.06 -18.72
CA GLY A 27 5.48 8.49 -17.34
C GLY A 27 4.75 7.65 -16.29
N LEU A 28 3.54 7.15 -16.55
CA LEU A 28 2.81 6.29 -15.62
C LEU A 28 3.45 4.89 -15.56
N VAL A 29 3.87 4.36 -16.71
CA VAL A 29 4.58 3.08 -16.80
C VAL A 29 5.90 3.14 -16.03
N ALA A 30 6.69 4.19 -16.22
CA ALA A 30 7.96 4.38 -15.54
C ALA A 30 7.78 4.51 -14.02
N GLN A 31 6.77 5.26 -13.57
CA GLN A 31 6.45 5.40 -12.15
C GLN A 31 6.00 4.07 -11.53
N ALA A 32 5.17 3.27 -12.21
CA ALA A 32 4.80 1.94 -11.71
C ALA A 32 6.01 1.01 -11.55
N LEU A 33 6.97 1.04 -12.48
CA LEU A 33 8.22 0.29 -12.35
C LEU A 33 9.10 0.80 -11.21
N GLN A 34 9.07 2.11 -10.93
CA GLN A 34 9.77 2.69 -9.78
C GLN A 34 9.10 2.27 -8.46
N SER A 35 7.77 2.30 -8.38
CA SER A 35 7.02 1.81 -7.22
C SER A 35 7.34 0.35 -6.92
N ALA A 36 7.45 -0.51 -7.93
CA ALA A 36 7.87 -1.89 -7.71
C ALA A 36 9.28 -2.04 -7.09
N GLN A 37 10.17 -1.07 -7.29
CA GLN A 37 11.50 -1.05 -6.65
C GLN A 37 11.42 -0.51 -5.22
N ASP A 38 10.60 0.51 -4.99
CA ASP A 38 10.32 1.05 -3.66
C ASP A 38 9.71 -0.06 -2.77
N GLU A 39 8.72 -0.80 -3.28
CA GLU A 39 8.11 -1.93 -2.57
C GLU A 39 9.09 -3.05 -2.24
N ARG A 40 10.07 -3.32 -3.11
CA ARG A 40 11.11 -4.30 -2.80
C ARG A 40 11.94 -3.85 -1.60
N ARG A 41 12.34 -2.57 -1.59
CA ARG A 41 13.06 -1.97 -0.47
C ARG A 41 12.19 -1.97 0.80
N HIS A 42 10.90 -1.66 0.70
CA HIS A 42 9.98 -1.70 1.84
C HIS A 42 9.85 -3.12 2.40
N ALA A 43 9.67 -4.11 1.54
CA ALA A 43 9.62 -5.52 1.93
C ALA A 43 10.89 -5.94 2.67
N ASP A 44 12.07 -5.56 2.19
CA ASP A 44 13.34 -5.85 2.85
C ASP A 44 13.44 -5.17 4.22
N MET A 45 13.06 -3.88 4.32
CA MET A 45 13.08 -3.12 5.58
C MET A 45 12.13 -3.70 6.62
N VAL A 46 10.88 -3.99 6.24
CA VAL A 46 9.87 -4.52 7.16
C VAL A 46 10.15 -5.98 7.50
N CYS A 47 10.76 -6.76 6.59
CA CYS A 47 11.25 -8.11 6.89
C CYS A 47 12.38 -8.08 7.93
N ALA A 48 13.34 -7.17 7.78
CA ALA A 48 14.42 -7.01 8.76
C ALA A 48 13.88 -6.66 10.16
N LEU A 49 12.88 -5.76 10.24
CA LEU A 49 12.19 -5.46 11.49
C LEU A 49 11.45 -6.69 12.04
N ALA A 50 10.71 -7.42 11.20
CA ALA A 50 10.00 -8.62 11.62
C ALA A 50 10.95 -9.65 12.22
N VAL A 51 12.07 -9.94 11.56
CA VAL A 51 13.11 -10.86 12.06
C VAL A 51 13.73 -10.36 13.35
N HIS A 52 14.05 -9.06 13.44
CA HIS A 52 14.62 -8.45 14.64
C HIS A 52 13.72 -8.65 15.87
N PHE A 53 12.40 -8.55 15.69
CA PHE A 53 11.41 -8.76 16.76
C PHE A 53 10.90 -10.22 16.86
N GLY A 54 11.58 -11.19 16.25
CA GLY A 54 11.26 -12.62 16.37
C GLY A 54 10.05 -13.10 15.57
N GLY A 55 9.55 -12.28 14.65
CA GLY A 55 8.50 -12.63 13.70
C GLY A 55 9.02 -13.37 12.47
N ALA A 56 8.12 -14.01 11.74
CA ALA A 56 8.38 -14.63 10.45
C ALA A 56 7.46 -14.03 9.38
N VAL A 57 7.97 -13.89 8.16
CA VAL A 57 7.20 -13.41 7.00
C VAL A 57 6.85 -14.61 6.13
N ALA A 58 5.55 -14.82 5.89
CA ALA A 58 5.10 -15.86 4.98
C ALA A 58 5.44 -15.49 3.53
N PRO A 59 5.84 -16.46 2.69
CA PRO A 59 6.09 -16.21 1.27
C PRO A 59 4.84 -15.69 0.57
N VAL A 60 5.04 -14.84 -0.43
CA VAL A 60 3.96 -14.33 -1.28
C VAL A 60 3.64 -15.36 -2.35
N GLU A 61 2.36 -15.71 -2.47
CA GLU A 61 1.86 -16.48 -3.60
C GLU A 61 1.68 -15.53 -4.79
N ILE A 62 2.38 -15.82 -5.88
CA ILE A 62 2.31 -15.02 -7.10
C ILE A 62 1.31 -15.66 -8.05
N GLU A 63 0.22 -14.95 -8.35
CA GLU A 63 -0.72 -15.38 -9.37
C GLU A 63 -0.06 -15.43 -10.75
N VAL A 64 -0.57 -16.32 -11.61
CA VAL A 64 -0.13 -16.41 -13.00
C VAL A 64 -0.41 -15.09 -13.71
N PHE A 65 0.63 -14.50 -14.28
CA PHE A 65 0.54 -13.23 -15.00
C PHE A 65 -0.42 -13.33 -16.19
N ARG A 66 -1.36 -12.38 -16.26
CA ARG A 66 -2.21 -12.12 -17.42
C ARG A 66 -2.48 -10.62 -17.52
N VAL A 67 -2.51 -10.10 -18.75
CA VAL A 67 -2.96 -8.73 -19.00
C VAL A 67 -4.48 -8.70 -18.89
N ARG A 68 -5.01 -7.92 -17.95
CA ARG A 68 -6.46 -7.79 -17.74
C ARG A 68 -7.07 -6.72 -18.65
N PRO A 69 -8.39 -6.79 -18.89
CA PRO A 69 -9.13 -5.67 -19.46
C PRO A 69 -8.88 -4.38 -18.66
N MET A 70 -8.82 -3.24 -19.34
CA MET A 70 -8.54 -1.94 -18.73
C MET A 70 -9.48 -1.63 -17.55
N ALA A 71 -10.76 -1.98 -17.67
CA ALA A 71 -11.74 -1.79 -16.60
C ALA A 71 -11.40 -2.57 -15.31
N GLU A 72 -10.89 -3.80 -15.43
CA GLU A 72 -10.48 -4.61 -14.28
C GLU A 72 -9.20 -4.07 -13.65
N MET A 73 -8.22 -3.65 -14.46
CA MET A 73 -6.99 -3.01 -13.98
C MET A 73 -7.28 -1.71 -13.22
N VAL A 74 -8.12 -0.83 -13.79
CA VAL A 74 -8.52 0.42 -13.13
C VAL A 74 -9.30 0.15 -11.84
N ALA A 75 -10.12 -0.90 -11.82
CA ALA A 75 -10.86 -1.27 -10.62
C ALA A 75 -9.95 -1.77 -9.48
N GLU A 76 -8.95 -2.60 -9.80
CA GLU A 76 -7.94 -3.00 -8.82
C GLU A 76 -7.11 -1.80 -8.35
N ASN A 77 -6.66 -0.94 -9.28
CA ASN A 77 -5.92 0.28 -8.93
C ASN A 77 -6.69 1.19 -7.96
N ALA A 78 -8.02 1.24 -8.05
CA ALA A 78 -8.82 2.02 -7.12
C ALA A 78 -8.87 1.45 -5.70
N ALA A 79 -8.98 0.12 -5.58
CA ALA A 79 -9.05 -0.54 -4.28
C ALA A 79 -7.67 -0.67 -3.62
N GLU A 80 -6.67 -1.09 -4.40
CA GLU A 80 -5.29 -1.27 -3.94
C GLU A 80 -4.55 0.06 -3.91
N GLY A 81 -4.42 0.72 -5.07
CA GLY A 81 -3.70 1.98 -5.20
C GLY A 81 -4.35 3.16 -4.47
N CYS A 82 -5.52 3.59 -4.93
CA CYS A 82 -6.16 4.81 -4.42
C CYS A 82 -6.58 4.68 -2.95
N ALA A 83 -7.19 3.57 -2.54
CA ALA A 83 -7.65 3.42 -1.16
C ALA A 83 -6.55 2.93 -0.22
N ARG A 84 -5.90 1.80 -0.52
CA ARG A 84 -4.98 1.15 0.41
C ARG A 84 -3.61 1.83 0.47
N GLU A 85 -3.03 2.33 -0.62
CA GLU A 85 -1.77 3.09 -0.52
C GLU A 85 -1.96 4.44 0.18
N THR A 86 -3.07 5.15 -0.08
CA THR A 86 -3.37 6.40 0.65
C THR A 86 -3.50 6.13 2.15
N TYR A 87 -4.18 5.05 2.53
CA TYR A 87 -4.24 4.62 3.93
C TYR A 87 -2.87 4.21 4.47
N GLY A 88 -2.11 3.43 3.70
CA GLY A 88 -0.76 2.96 4.02
C GLY A 88 0.18 4.12 4.33
N ALA A 89 0.13 5.18 3.52
CA ALA A 89 0.89 6.41 3.75
C ALA A 89 0.54 7.06 5.10
N LEU A 90 -0.74 7.19 5.43
CA LEU A 90 -1.18 7.74 6.73
C LEU A 90 -0.81 6.84 7.90
N ALA A 91 -0.97 5.53 7.77
CA ALA A 91 -0.61 4.57 8.79
C ALA A 91 0.91 4.57 9.03
N ALA A 92 1.72 4.62 7.96
CA ALA A 92 3.17 4.74 8.03
C ALA A 92 3.59 6.06 8.70
N ALA A 93 2.97 7.18 8.32
CA ALA A 93 3.23 8.47 8.97
C ALA A 93 2.87 8.44 10.47
N TRP A 94 1.78 7.77 10.84
CA TRP A 94 1.41 7.55 12.24
C TRP A 94 2.49 6.76 12.96
N MET A 95 2.89 5.60 12.45
CA MET A 95 3.92 4.75 13.06
C MET A 95 5.27 5.49 13.18
N ALA A 96 5.62 6.29 12.17
CA ALA A 96 6.80 7.16 12.19
C ALA A 96 6.80 8.15 13.36
N SER A 97 5.62 8.59 13.82
CA SER A 97 5.46 9.51 14.95
C SER A 97 5.28 8.80 16.31
N ALA A 98 4.61 7.64 16.31
CA ALA A 98 4.10 7.00 17.51
C ALA A 98 4.97 5.83 18.01
N ALA A 99 5.81 5.23 17.16
CA ALA A 99 6.65 4.10 17.57
C ALA A 99 7.65 4.51 18.65
N ALA A 100 7.78 3.67 19.69
CA ALA A 100 8.76 3.89 20.75
C ALA A 100 10.20 3.69 20.24
N ASP A 101 10.38 2.74 19.33
CA ASP A 101 11.67 2.39 18.74
C ASP A 101 12.09 3.38 17.63
N ALA A 102 13.34 3.83 17.66
CA ALA A 102 13.84 4.83 16.71
C ALA A 102 14.05 4.28 15.29
N ASP A 103 14.45 3.02 15.15
CA ASP A 103 14.68 2.39 13.85
C ASP A 103 13.34 2.13 13.15
N ILE A 104 12.31 1.79 13.92
CA ILE A 104 10.94 1.71 13.42
C ILE A 104 10.48 3.10 12.93
N ARG A 105 10.65 4.16 13.73
CA ARG A 105 10.24 5.52 13.32
C ARG A 105 10.91 5.95 12.01
N ASN A 106 12.22 5.75 11.90
CA ASN A 106 12.98 6.11 10.71
C ASN A 106 12.55 5.30 9.48
N THR A 107 12.31 3.99 9.67
CA THR A 107 11.82 3.10 8.61
C THR A 107 10.48 3.58 8.06
N PHE A 108 9.50 3.79 8.93
CA PHE A 108 8.17 4.21 8.49
C PHE A 108 8.10 5.65 8.01
N ALA A 109 9.00 6.54 8.46
CA ALA A 109 9.13 7.87 7.87
C ALA A 109 9.59 7.82 6.40
N SER A 110 10.43 6.85 6.04
CA SER A 110 10.80 6.63 4.65
C SER A 110 9.63 6.06 3.86
N ILE A 111 9.05 4.96 4.34
CA ILE A 111 7.93 4.27 3.68
C ILE A 111 6.76 5.24 3.45
N ALA A 112 6.38 6.05 4.44
CA ALA A 112 5.27 7.01 4.31
C ALA A 112 5.42 7.98 3.14
N ARG A 113 6.65 8.43 2.83
CA ARG A 113 6.90 9.33 1.68
C ARG A 113 6.81 8.61 0.34
N ASP A 114 7.14 7.33 0.34
CA ASP A 114 7.14 6.50 -0.85
C ASP A 114 5.69 6.08 -1.14
N GLU A 115 4.93 5.66 -0.12
CA GLU A 115 3.49 5.37 -0.24
C GLU A 115 2.65 6.55 -0.65
N LEU A 116 3.01 7.77 -0.24
CA LEU A 116 2.32 8.95 -0.73
C LEU A 116 2.47 9.10 -2.25
N ARG A 117 3.66 8.83 -2.80
CA ARG A 117 3.88 8.85 -4.25
C ARG A 117 3.15 7.70 -4.95
N HIS A 118 3.02 6.55 -4.29
CA HIS A 118 2.26 5.40 -4.82
C HIS A 118 0.76 5.73 -4.90
N ALA A 119 0.23 6.39 -3.87
CA ALA A 119 -1.13 6.90 -3.85
C ALA A 119 -1.36 7.93 -4.97
N GLU A 120 -0.45 8.91 -5.12
CA GLU A 120 -0.50 9.91 -6.20
C GLU A 120 -0.52 9.26 -7.59
N LEU A 121 0.39 8.31 -7.85
CA LEU A 121 0.41 7.52 -9.10
C LEU A 121 -0.93 6.82 -9.33
N SER A 122 -1.51 6.24 -8.29
CA SER A 122 -2.78 5.52 -8.39
C SER A 122 -3.92 6.44 -8.78
N TRP A 123 -3.95 7.67 -8.26
CA TRP A 123 -4.91 8.69 -8.66
C TRP A 123 -4.70 9.17 -10.10
N ASP A 124 -3.45 9.32 -10.56
CA ASP A 124 -3.15 9.65 -11.95
C ASP A 124 -3.62 8.56 -12.91
N ILE A 125 -3.41 7.28 -12.55
CA ILE A 125 -3.91 6.13 -13.32
C ILE A 125 -5.44 6.10 -13.34
N ALA A 126 -6.09 6.39 -12.21
CA ALA A 126 -7.54 6.47 -12.12
C ALA A 126 -8.13 7.59 -12.99
N ALA A 127 -7.47 8.76 -13.03
CA ALA A 127 -7.86 9.88 -13.87
C ALA A 127 -7.70 9.57 -15.36
N TRP A 128 -6.58 8.93 -15.75
CA TRP A 128 -6.36 8.48 -17.13
C TRP A 128 -7.32 7.36 -17.53
N GLY A 129 -7.57 6.41 -16.63
CA GLY A 129 -8.33 5.20 -16.87
C GLY A 129 -9.84 5.33 -16.76
N GLY A 130 -10.34 6.45 -16.20
CA GLY A 130 -11.77 6.71 -16.03
C GLY A 130 -12.39 5.94 -14.87
N LEU A 131 -11.85 6.08 -13.66
CA LEU A 131 -12.34 5.41 -12.46
C LEU A 131 -13.80 5.77 -12.11
N PRO A 132 -14.72 4.79 -12.02
CA PRO A 132 -16.04 5.03 -11.43
C PRO A 132 -15.94 5.20 -9.91
N ALA A 133 -16.59 6.23 -9.38
CA ALA A 133 -16.61 6.52 -7.93
C ALA A 133 -17.10 5.34 -7.07
N SER A 134 -18.03 4.52 -7.59
CA SER A 134 -18.53 3.33 -6.87
C SER A 134 -17.47 2.29 -6.57
N ILE A 135 -16.43 2.17 -7.42
CA ILE A 135 -15.36 1.20 -7.21
C ILE A 135 -14.42 1.66 -6.10
N TYR A 136 -14.14 2.96 -6.03
CA TYR A 136 -13.37 3.55 -4.94
C TYR A 136 -14.07 3.33 -3.58
N GLU A 137 -15.38 3.60 -3.50
CA GLU A 137 -16.17 3.37 -2.28
C GLU A 137 -16.14 1.90 -1.83
N ASN A 138 -16.20 0.95 -2.76
CA ASN A 138 -16.06 -0.48 -2.44
C ASN A 138 -14.68 -0.82 -1.88
N GLY A 139 -13.62 -0.19 -2.43
CA GLY A 139 -12.25 -0.30 -1.92
C GLY A 139 -12.13 0.23 -0.49
N LEU A 140 -12.70 1.42 -0.22
CA LEU A 140 -12.73 2.00 1.11
C LEU A 140 -13.45 1.11 2.13
N GLU A 141 -14.58 0.50 1.77
CA GLU A 141 -15.32 -0.39 2.68
C GLU A 141 -14.54 -1.69 2.95
N SER A 142 -13.91 -2.27 1.93
CA SER A 142 -13.06 -3.46 2.09
C SER A 142 -11.88 -3.18 3.02
N LEU A 143 -11.24 -2.01 2.84
CA LEU A 143 -10.18 -1.54 3.73
C LEU A 143 -10.68 -1.34 5.16
N ARG A 144 -11.86 -0.75 5.35
CA ARG A 144 -12.48 -0.52 6.67
C ARG A 144 -12.64 -1.82 7.46
N ILE A 145 -13.02 -2.90 6.79
CA ILE A 145 -13.14 -4.23 7.40
C ILE A 145 -11.74 -4.72 7.84
N GLY A 146 -10.74 -4.59 6.98
CA GLY A 146 -9.37 -5.06 7.25
C GLY A 146 -8.67 -4.37 8.42
N ILE A 147 -8.93 -3.07 8.64
CA ILE A 147 -8.27 -2.28 9.70
C ILE A 147 -8.90 -2.42 11.09
N SER A 148 -9.95 -3.23 11.22
CA SER A 148 -10.71 -3.38 12.47
C SER A 148 -10.04 -4.28 13.51
N ALA A 149 -9.01 -5.03 13.11
CA ALA A 149 -8.32 -5.96 14.00
C ALA A 149 -7.48 -5.20 15.04
N ARG A 150 -7.61 -5.59 16.32
CA ARG A 150 -6.78 -5.04 17.39
C ARG A 150 -5.40 -5.72 17.39
N PRO A 151 -4.30 -4.97 17.16
CA PRO A 151 -2.96 -5.53 17.31
C PRO A 151 -2.65 -5.88 18.78
N PRO A 152 -1.76 -6.84 19.05
CA PRO A 152 -1.23 -7.09 20.38
C PRO A 152 -0.63 -5.82 20.99
N SER A 153 -0.85 -5.59 22.29
CA SER A 153 -0.45 -4.36 22.99
C SER A 153 1.05 -4.07 22.91
N GLU A 154 1.88 -5.11 22.91
CA GLU A 154 3.33 -4.98 22.74
C GLU A 154 3.69 -4.41 21.37
N ILE A 155 3.04 -4.89 20.30
CA ILE A 155 3.26 -4.41 18.92
C ILE A 155 2.76 -2.97 18.77
N SER A 156 1.60 -2.62 19.35
CA SER A 156 1.13 -1.23 19.37
C SER A 156 2.13 -0.28 20.01
N ARG A 157 2.73 -0.68 21.14
CA ARG A 157 3.68 0.16 21.87
C ARG A 157 5.03 0.26 21.14
N LEU A 158 5.59 -0.87 20.71
CA LEU A 158 6.91 -0.92 20.07
C LEU A 158 6.86 -0.29 18.69
N ALA A 159 5.95 -0.77 17.84
CA ALA A 159 5.86 -0.40 16.44
C ALA A 159 4.92 0.78 16.15
N GLY A 160 4.22 1.29 17.17
CA GLY A 160 3.30 2.41 17.00
C GLY A 160 2.07 2.08 16.15
N VAL A 161 1.76 0.78 15.95
CA VAL A 161 0.62 0.37 15.10
C VAL A 161 -0.66 0.97 15.66
N PRO A 162 -1.46 1.67 14.84
CA PRO A 162 -2.70 2.31 15.29
C PRO A 162 -3.62 1.33 16.02
N ALA A 163 -4.17 1.75 17.16
CA ALA A 163 -5.29 1.04 17.76
C ALA A 163 -6.52 1.15 16.83
N PRO A 164 -7.52 0.24 16.93
CA PRO A 164 -8.69 0.27 16.03
C PRO A 164 -9.39 1.63 15.94
N GLU A 165 -9.44 2.37 17.05
CA GLU A 165 -10.07 3.70 17.11
C GLU A 165 -9.28 4.74 16.31
N ASP A 166 -7.96 4.68 16.34
CA ASP A 166 -7.07 5.58 15.57
C ASP A 166 -6.96 5.13 14.11
N ALA A 167 -6.90 3.83 13.86
CA ALA A 167 -7.00 3.25 12.52
C ALA A 167 -8.27 3.74 11.80
N TYR A 168 -9.40 3.74 12.50
CA TYR A 168 -10.66 4.25 11.98
C TYR A 168 -10.65 5.77 11.74
N ARG A 169 -9.97 6.55 12.60
CA ARG A 169 -9.78 8.00 12.38
C ARG A 169 -9.00 8.25 11.10
N LEU A 170 -7.87 7.57 10.91
CA LEU A 170 -7.07 7.68 9.68
C LEU A 170 -7.88 7.31 8.43
N TRP A 171 -8.68 6.25 8.51
CA TRP A 171 -9.56 5.85 7.41
C TRP A 171 -10.61 6.92 7.07
N ARG A 172 -11.12 7.66 8.06
CA ARG A 172 -12.05 8.75 7.80
C ARG A 172 -11.43 9.92 7.04
N GLU A 173 -10.14 10.16 7.22
CA GLU A 173 -9.42 11.24 6.51
C GLU A 173 -9.32 10.97 5.00
N ILE A 174 -9.15 9.71 4.59
CA ILE A 174 -9.02 9.36 3.15
C ILE A 174 -10.36 9.22 2.42
N ARG A 175 -11.47 9.21 3.17
CA ARG A 175 -12.82 9.14 2.61
C ARG A 175 -13.37 10.54 2.27
N ALA A 176 -12.84 11.59 2.88
CA ALA A 176 -13.31 12.96 2.75
C ALA A 176 -12.87 13.60 1.42
#